data_AF-A0A6J2U053-F1
#
_entry.id   AF-A0A6J2U053-F1
#
_cell.length_a   1.000
_cell.length_b   1.000
_cell.length_c   1.000
_cell.angle_alpha   90.00
_cell.angle_beta   90.00
_cell.angle_gamma   90.00
#
_symmetry.space_group_name_H-M   'P 1'
#
loop_
_entity.id
_entity.type
_entity.pdbx_description
1 polymer ?
#
loop_
_entity_poly.entity_id
_entity_poly.type
_entity_poly.pdbx_seq_one_letter_code
_entity_poly.pdbx_strand_id
1 'polypeptide(L)'
;MPLNCVPPPSLPLPVECYDKYGHMPYATPSEEKVYKSDAFKKMRAEQKSEAEEILKRPNLEQQRRLPPGTVPPRMGSKAPPTKQKAEGSKATHFHVLGRPWKAMPYTELTQNDLKRLRNARPKSFEDRHLQQERLQMEQQRRTDEIEDLRIYFRDIDEAHRARDRKRERDIALLGADVFEDKVKLEAKRLQVLHKALNEKYATDELVKNTKRVISDAKCSAIWSAQIAERKLLERVQEQHDHEMMRKNEEYNNSRWGTKDQKEETEAQRRAEFGEAVRHQISEHMALRFQADDRKKMEARDVRAAAAAYRRAETERSERMLKQRQEYREELELYVRIHKDFQRMLCEQERIDEQRALEYMMAKEKQLKQERKEKAAHDADISRRRDILYTIQQKVLDSQGNRDEMRYLMEREQLERKYREDERVEAEKRRRMELKLRDDRRQQIKEQHEAKACFYQKQEDELQMLAAQRAIFEERQKKEEEKLTCRRKTFHASVAKQIEDREKARRRRIEEENLVLERARLSNRERQEEINTVITVQLDELARTECVPPEKLRVLLGRVANLDKKRLGRI
;
A
#
# COMPACT_ATOMS: atom_id res chain seq x y z
N MET A 1 20.75 50.14 50.71
CA MET A 1 20.97 48.67 50.79
C MET A 1 19.91 48.05 49.89
N PRO A 2 20.26 47.43 48.74
CA PRO A 2 21.29 46.40 48.61
C PRO A 2 22.38 46.72 47.58
N LEU A 3 23.35 45.80 47.51
CA LEU A 3 24.71 45.91 47.01
C LEU A 3 24.84 45.63 45.50
N ASN A 4 25.67 46.45 44.85
CA ASN A 4 26.26 46.20 43.53
C ASN A 4 27.37 45.15 43.64
N CYS A 5 27.37 44.15 42.76
CA CYS A 5 28.54 43.29 42.50
C CYS A 5 28.78 43.23 40.98
N VAL A 6 29.91 43.80 40.56
CA VAL A 6 30.49 43.75 39.21
C VAL A 6 31.42 42.51 39.14
N PRO A 7 31.40 41.68 38.08
CA PRO A 7 32.38 40.61 37.92
C PRO A 7 33.68 41.10 37.24
N PRO A 8 34.86 40.55 37.61
CA PRO A 8 36.17 40.89 37.02
C PRO A 8 36.45 40.11 35.72
N PRO A 9 37.52 40.44 34.96
CA PRO A 9 37.85 39.80 33.69
C PRO A 9 38.36 38.35 33.86
N SER A 10 37.90 37.49 32.95
CA SER A 10 38.44 36.19 32.51
C SER A 10 39.43 35.48 33.45
N LEU A 11 38.89 34.59 34.31
CA LEU A 11 39.65 33.50 34.92
C LEU A 11 39.95 32.42 33.87
N PRO A 12 41.15 31.80 33.88
CA PRO A 12 41.42 30.59 33.11
C PRO A 12 40.49 29.46 33.58
N LEU A 13 39.95 28.69 32.63
CA LEU A 13 39.05 27.56 32.93
C LEU A 13 39.76 26.52 33.84
N PRO A 14 39.03 25.87 34.76
CA PRO A 14 39.59 24.84 35.64
C PRO A 14 40.28 23.73 34.86
N VAL A 15 41.37 23.17 35.42
CA VAL A 15 42.19 22.09 34.80
C VAL A 15 41.36 20.84 34.46
N GLU A 16 40.19 20.68 35.08
CA GLU A 16 39.24 19.59 34.83
C GLU A 16 38.53 19.68 33.46
N CYS A 17 38.63 20.82 32.74
CA CYS A 17 38.06 21.00 31.40
C CYS A 17 39.05 20.70 30.26
N TYR A 18 40.30 20.35 30.59
CA TYR A 18 41.33 19.95 29.64
C TYR A 18 41.66 18.47 29.86
N ASP A 19 41.84 17.71 28.78
CA ASP A 19 42.38 16.35 28.92
C ASP A 19 43.86 16.41 29.36
N LYS A 20 44.46 15.29 29.78
CA LYS A 20 45.82 15.17 30.35
C LYS A 20 46.96 15.72 29.48
N TYR A 21 46.66 16.17 28.26
CA TYR A 21 47.59 16.80 27.31
C TYR A 21 47.26 18.28 26.98
N GLY A 22 46.29 18.91 27.67
CA GLY A 22 46.01 20.34 27.52
C GLY A 22 45.13 20.74 26.33
N HIS A 23 44.37 19.82 25.73
CA HIS A 23 43.49 20.12 24.58
C HIS A 23 42.01 20.13 24.93
N MET A 24 41.26 21.04 24.28
CA MET A 24 39.82 21.23 24.43
C MET A 24 39.05 20.31 23.44
N PRO A 25 38.08 19.50 23.89
CA PRO A 25 37.50 18.41 23.07
C PRO A 25 36.49 18.82 21.98
N TYR A 26 36.30 20.11 21.68
CA TYR A 26 35.35 20.56 20.65
C TYR A 26 35.95 21.62 19.73
N ALA A 27 36.88 21.22 18.86
CA ALA A 27 37.26 21.99 17.69
C ALA A 27 37.59 21.03 16.55
N THR A 28 36.67 20.89 15.58
CA THR A 28 36.93 20.17 14.33
C THR A 28 37.77 21.03 13.38
N PRO A 29 38.80 20.48 12.71
CA PRO A 29 39.55 21.21 11.71
C PRO A 29 38.79 21.22 10.37
N SER A 30 38.66 22.41 9.79
CA SER A 30 38.21 22.62 8.42
C SER A 30 39.26 22.11 7.43
N GLU A 31 38.88 21.18 6.56
CA GLU A 31 39.71 20.67 5.47
C GLU A 31 39.99 21.76 4.41
N GLU A 32 41.27 22.11 4.24
CA GLU A 32 41.75 22.88 3.10
C GLU A 32 41.79 22.00 1.84
N LYS A 33 40.94 22.34 0.86
CA LYS A 33 40.98 21.73 -0.48
C LYS A 33 41.97 22.49 -1.36
N VAL A 34 43.04 21.80 -1.72
CA VAL A 34 43.97 22.16 -2.79
C VAL A 34 43.24 22.19 -4.13
N TYR A 35 43.21 23.36 -4.77
CA TYR A 35 42.73 23.56 -6.14
C TYR A 35 43.65 22.85 -7.16
N LYS A 36 43.07 21.96 -8.00
CA LYS A 36 43.62 21.60 -9.31
C LYS A 36 42.65 22.04 -10.40
N SER A 37 43.15 22.90 -11.27
CA SER A 37 42.40 23.76 -12.18
C SER A 37 42.32 23.23 -13.62
N ASP A 38 41.85 21.99 -13.86
CA ASP A 38 41.70 21.48 -15.24
C ASP A 38 40.41 20.68 -15.53
N ALA A 39 39.50 20.53 -14.56
CA ALA A 39 38.26 19.76 -14.76
C ALA A 39 37.05 20.59 -15.28
N PHE A 40 37.13 21.93 -15.29
CA PHE A 40 35.96 22.78 -15.53
C PHE A 40 35.59 23.03 -17.00
N LYS A 41 36.34 22.51 -17.98
CA LYS A 41 36.00 22.63 -19.41
C LYS A 41 35.25 21.43 -19.99
N LYS A 42 35.21 20.26 -19.34
CA LYS A 42 34.48 19.07 -19.85
C LYS A 42 33.05 18.93 -19.30
N MET A 43 32.78 19.34 -18.07
CA MET A 43 31.44 19.23 -17.47
C MET A 43 30.37 20.17 -18.07
N ARG A 44 30.77 21.25 -18.77
CA ARG A 44 29.81 22.16 -19.42
C ARG A 44 29.38 21.72 -20.81
N ALA A 45 30.07 20.75 -21.41
CA ALA A 45 29.69 20.13 -22.68
C ALA A 45 28.76 18.93 -22.48
N GLU A 46 28.93 18.17 -21.40
CA GLU A 46 28.13 16.97 -21.11
C GLU A 46 26.78 17.29 -20.43
N GLN A 47 26.66 18.42 -19.71
CA GLN A 47 25.37 18.84 -19.12
C GLN A 47 24.39 19.50 -20.10
N LYS A 48 24.83 19.83 -21.33
CA LYS A 48 23.93 20.32 -22.39
C LYS A 48 23.31 19.19 -23.22
N SER A 49 23.96 18.03 -23.32
CA SER A 49 23.43 16.88 -24.08
C SER A 49 22.36 16.09 -23.31
N GLU A 50 22.40 16.06 -21.97
CA GLU A 50 21.35 15.38 -21.18
C GLU A 50 20.05 16.20 -21.04
N ALA A 51 20.12 17.53 -21.20
CA ALA A 51 18.94 18.40 -21.10
C ALA A 51 18.10 18.44 -22.40
N GLU A 52 18.67 18.10 -23.57
CA GLU A 52 17.93 18.02 -24.84
C GLU A 52 17.39 16.61 -25.15
N GLU A 53 17.81 15.57 -24.42
CA GLU A 53 17.35 14.19 -24.64
C GLU A 53 16.06 13.83 -23.85
N ILE A 54 15.61 14.70 -22.94
CA ILE A 54 14.39 14.48 -22.14
C ILE A 54 13.10 14.94 -22.86
N LEU A 55 13.21 15.64 -23.99
CA LEU A 55 12.04 16.23 -24.69
C LEU A 55 11.59 15.52 -25.97
N LYS A 56 12.09 14.31 -26.26
CA LYS A 56 11.66 13.52 -27.43
C LYS A 56 11.55 12.02 -27.13
N ARG A 57 10.50 11.59 -26.42
CA ARG A 57 9.93 10.24 -26.61
C ARG A 57 8.40 10.28 -26.62
N PRO A 58 7.76 9.53 -27.53
CA PRO A 58 6.33 9.62 -27.78
C PRO A 58 5.52 8.90 -26.70
N ASN A 59 4.32 9.44 -26.48
CA ASN A 59 3.20 8.82 -25.79
C ASN A 59 3.01 7.36 -26.24
N LEU A 60 3.34 6.41 -25.39
CA LEU A 60 2.87 5.03 -25.51
C LEU A 60 2.10 4.68 -24.25
N GLU A 61 0.82 4.39 -24.46
CA GLU A 61 -0.17 3.93 -23.50
C GLU A 61 0.38 2.81 -22.62
N GLN A 62 0.51 3.07 -21.32
CA GLN A 62 0.68 2.01 -20.32
C GLN A 62 -0.67 1.63 -19.73
N GLN A 63 -1.30 0.68 -20.41
CA GLN A 63 -2.24 -0.23 -19.79
C GLN A 63 -1.53 -1.09 -18.72
N ARG A 64 -2.17 -1.09 -17.56
CA ARG A 64 -1.94 -1.82 -16.29
C ARG A 64 -1.31 -3.22 -16.38
N ARG A 65 -0.58 -3.61 -15.32
CA ARG A 65 -0.56 -5.00 -14.84
C ARG A 65 -0.90 -5.05 -13.34
N LEU A 66 -2.02 -5.70 -13.05
CA LEU A 66 -2.43 -6.08 -11.69
C LEU A 66 -1.60 -7.30 -11.21
N PRO A 67 -1.44 -7.48 -9.89
CA PRO A 67 -0.64 -8.56 -9.31
C PRO A 67 -1.21 -9.96 -9.61
N PRO A 68 -0.35 -11.01 -9.64
CA PRO A 68 -0.75 -12.37 -9.97
C PRO A 68 -1.65 -12.94 -8.87
N GLY A 69 -2.87 -13.34 -9.23
CA GLY A 69 -3.84 -13.96 -8.31
C GLY A 69 -5.25 -13.36 -8.31
N THR A 70 -5.52 -12.30 -9.08
CA THR A 70 -6.89 -11.78 -9.26
C THR A 70 -7.50 -12.30 -10.55
N VAL A 71 -8.41 -13.27 -10.42
CA VAL A 71 -9.26 -13.74 -11.51
C VAL A 71 -10.39 -12.71 -11.69
N PRO A 72 -10.54 -12.07 -12.86
CA PRO A 72 -11.67 -11.18 -13.11
C PRO A 72 -12.98 -11.98 -13.15
N PRO A 73 -14.11 -11.42 -12.66
CA PRO A 73 -15.40 -12.11 -12.73
C PRO A 73 -15.78 -12.30 -14.20
N ARG A 74 -15.97 -13.56 -14.58
CA ARG A 74 -16.51 -13.97 -15.88
C ARG A 74 -17.97 -13.52 -15.90
N MET A 75 -18.24 -12.40 -16.58
CA MET A 75 -19.59 -11.93 -16.87
C MET A 75 -20.34 -13.06 -17.58
N GLY A 76 -21.37 -13.58 -16.90
CA GLY A 76 -22.22 -14.63 -17.42
C GLY A 76 -22.94 -14.18 -18.69
N SER A 77 -22.74 -14.94 -19.77
CA SER A 77 -23.61 -14.95 -20.93
C SER A 77 -24.99 -15.47 -20.50
N LYS A 78 -25.91 -14.56 -20.20
CA LYS A 78 -27.34 -14.87 -20.13
C LYS A 78 -27.83 -15.15 -21.55
N ALA A 79 -28.47 -16.30 -21.73
CA ALA A 79 -29.25 -16.63 -22.92
C ALA A 79 -30.39 -15.62 -23.13
N PRO A 80 -30.82 -15.35 -24.38
CA PRO A 80 -31.92 -14.44 -24.65
C PRO A 80 -33.26 -15.10 -24.33
N PRO A 81 -34.25 -14.36 -23.79
CA PRO A 81 -35.63 -14.84 -23.69
C PRO A 81 -36.28 -14.88 -25.08
N THR A 82 -37.07 -15.93 -25.28
CA THR A 82 -37.88 -16.18 -26.46
C THR A 82 -39.01 -15.15 -26.63
N LYS A 83 -39.17 -14.73 -27.88
CA LYS A 83 -40.25 -13.97 -28.52
C LYS A 83 -41.62 -14.05 -27.81
N GLN A 84 -42.17 -12.89 -27.46
CA GLN A 84 -43.59 -12.58 -27.67
C GLN A 84 -43.70 -11.23 -28.38
N LYS A 85 -44.44 -11.24 -29.50
CA LYS A 85 -44.82 -10.05 -30.26
C LYS A 85 -45.88 -9.29 -29.46
N ALA A 86 -45.64 -8.02 -29.20
CA ALA A 86 -46.67 -7.03 -28.97
C ALA A 86 -46.19 -5.72 -29.59
N GLU A 87 -46.65 -5.46 -30.81
CA GLU A 87 -46.63 -4.12 -31.39
C GLU A 87 -47.59 -3.24 -30.59
N GLY A 88 -47.12 -2.09 -30.13
CA GLY A 88 -48.00 -1.12 -29.51
C GLY A 88 -47.24 0.01 -28.87
N SER A 89 -47.32 1.19 -29.49
CA SER A 89 -46.99 2.50 -28.93
C SER A 89 -45.51 2.83 -28.67
N LYS A 90 -44.86 3.39 -29.70
CA LYS A 90 -43.96 4.52 -29.51
C LYS A 90 -44.44 5.70 -30.34
N ALA A 91 -44.70 6.79 -29.65
CA ALA A 91 -44.90 8.12 -30.18
C ALA A 91 -43.71 8.51 -31.06
N THR A 92 -43.95 8.76 -32.34
CA THR A 92 -42.99 9.43 -33.21
C THR A 92 -43.13 10.94 -33.03
N HIS A 93 -42.21 11.47 -32.25
CA HIS A 93 -41.87 12.88 -32.23
C HIS A 93 -41.46 13.28 -33.66
N PHE A 94 -42.18 14.24 -34.22
CA PHE A 94 -41.86 14.85 -35.51
C PHE A 94 -40.62 15.74 -35.36
N HIS A 95 -39.50 15.34 -35.97
CA HIS A 95 -38.46 16.27 -36.40
C HIS A 95 -38.17 16.07 -37.89
N VAL A 96 -38.99 16.80 -38.66
CA VAL A 96 -38.64 17.64 -39.81
C VAL A 96 -37.19 17.52 -40.29
N LEU A 97 -36.98 16.67 -41.30
CA LEU A 97 -35.96 16.94 -42.32
C LEU A 97 -36.64 17.82 -43.38
N GLY A 98 -36.10 19.01 -43.59
CA GLY A 98 -36.68 20.10 -44.38
C GLY A 98 -37.13 19.73 -45.79
N ARG A 99 -38.41 19.32 -45.93
CA ARG A 99 -39.14 19.31 -47.19
C ARG A 99 -40.34 20.26 -47.10
N PRO A 100 -40.56 21.14 -48.08
CA PRO A 100 -41.70 22.06 -48.08
C PRO A 100 -43.04 21.30 -48.20
N TRP A 101 -44.01 21.69 -47.36
CA TRP A 101 -45.36 21.11 -47.17
C TRP A 101 -46.22 20.99 -48.46
N LYS A 102 -45.88 21.69 -49.55
CA LYS A 102 -46.74 21.80 -50.74
C LYS A 102 -46.49 20.68 -51.75
N ALA A 103 -46.82 19.44 -51.42
CA ALA A 103 -47.19 18.38 -52.38
C ALA A 103 -47.40 17.03 -51.68
N MET A 104 -48.55 16.82 -51.05
CA MET A 104 -49.13 15.49 -50.90
C MET A 104 -50.64 15.62 -51.21
N PRO A 105 -51.20 14.80 -52.11
CA PRO A 105 -52.64 14.80 -52.33
C PRO A 105 -53.34 14.32 -51.04
N TYR A 106 -54.38 15.03 -50.63
CA TYR A 106 -55.20 14.65 -49.48
C TYR A 106 -55.74 13.23 -49.67
N THR A 107 -55.29 12.27 -48.85
CA THR A 107 -55.96 10.99 -48.71
C THR A 107 -57.18 11.19 -47.85
N GLU A 108 -58.37 11.17 -48.45
CA GLU A 108 -59.64 11.20 -47.75
C GLU A 108 -59.73 9.96 -46.83
N LEU A 109 -59.94 10.20 -45.53
CA LEU A 109 -60.11 9.13 -44.55
C LEU A 109 -61.40 8.38 -44.86
N THR A 110 -61.31 7.07 -45.10
CA THR A 110 -62.50 6.27 -45.37
C THR A 110 -63.41 6.20 -44.13
N GLN A 111 -64.72 6.04 -44.31
CA GLN A 111 -65.68 5.90 -43.20
C GLN A 111 -65.30 4.80 -42.19
N ASN A 112 -64.57 3.79 -42.64
CA ASN A 112 -64.08 2.70 -41.79
C ASN A 112 -62.95 3.16 -40.86
N ASP A 113 -62.10 4.09 -41.31
CA ASP A 113 -61.03 4.68 -40.49
C ASP A 113 -61.60 5.62 -39.42
N LEU A 114 -62.66 6.36 -39.75
CA LEU A 114 -63.42 7.17 -38.79
C LEU A 114 -64.13 6.32 -37.73
N LYS A 115 -64.73 5.18 -38.10
CA LYS A 115 -65.34 4.24 -37.14
C LYS A 115 -64.29 3.59 -36.23
N ARG A 116 -63.11 3.26 -36.76
CA ARG A 116 -61.99 2.74 -35.96
C ARG A 116 -61.49 3.76 -34.94
N LEU A 117 -61.35 5.03 -35.33
CA LEU A 117 -60.96 6.10 -34.41
C LEU A 117 -62.05 6.39 -33.36
N ARG A 118 -63.33 6.31 -33.73
CA ARG A 118 -64.45 6.47 -32.79
C ARG A 118 -64.52 5.33 -31.76
N ASN A 119 -64.22 4.10 -32.16
CA ASN A 119 -64.21 2.93 -31.28
C ASN A 119 -62.93 2.82 -30.42
N ALA A 120 -61.83 3.47 -30.83
CA ALA A 120 -60.58 3.54 -30.08
C ALA A 120 -60.58 4.65 -29.00
N ARG A 121 -61.63 5.49 -28.95
CA ARG A 121 -61.78 6.48 -27.88
C ARG A 121 -62.11 5.75 -26.56
N PRO A 122 -61.42 6.05 -25.45
CA PRO A 122 -61.80 5.51 -24.15
C PRO A 122 -63.26 5.85 -23.86
N LYS A 123 -64.09 4.82 -23.65
CA LYS A 123 -65.51 4.98 -23.32
C LYS A 123 -65.67 5.88 -22.10
N SER A 124 -66.61 6.83 -22.18
CA SER A 124 -66.94 7.74 -21.07
C SER A 124 -67.40 6.93 -19.84
N PHE A 125 -67.29 7.52 -18.65
CA PHE A 125 -67.77 6.91 -17.41
C PHE A 125 -69.26 6.52 -17.50
N GLU A 126 -70.08 7.36 -18.15
CA GLU A 126 -71.50 7.09 -18.42
C GLU A 126 -71.72 5.88 -19.35
N ASP A 127 -70.88 5.69 -20.37
CA ASP A 127 -70.97 4.55 -21.29
C ASP A 127 -70.64 3.22 -20.61
N ARG A 128 -69.76 3.22 -19.61
CA ARG A 128 -69.44 2.02 -18.81
C ARG A 128 -70.61 1.65 -17.90
N HIS A 129 -71.25 2.65 -17.29
CA HIS A 129 -72.42 2.44 -16.44
C HIS A 129 -73.60 1.85 -17.24
N LEU A 130 -73.88 2.43 -18.41
CA LEU A 130 -74.94 1.94 -19.30
C LEU A 130 -74.67 0.51 -19.81
N GLN A 131 -73.40 0.16 -20.04
CA GLN A 131 -73.01 -1.20 -20.43
C GLN A 131 -73.19 -2.19 -19.27
N GLN A 132 -72.97 -1.76 -18.03
CA GLN A 132 -73.16 -2.57 -16.83
C GLN A 132 -74.65 -2.83 -16.56
N GLU A 133 -75.51 -1.82 -16.73
CA GLU A 133 -76.97 -1.98 -16.65
C GLU A 133 -77.51 -2.93 -17.72
N ARG A 134 -77.01 -2.86 -18.96
CA ARG A 134 -77.40 -3.81 -20.03
C ARG A 134 -77.03 -5.25 -19.68
N LEU A 135 -75.86 -5.46 -19.08
CA LEU A 135 -75.43 -6.80 -18.64
C LEU A 135 -76.31 -7.33 -17.50
N GLN A 136 -76.72 -6.46 -16.57
CA GLN A 136 -77.65 -6.84 -15.51
C GLN A 136 -79.04 -7.19 -16.06
N MET A 137 -79.56 -6.40 -17.00
CA MET A 137 -80.85 -6.68 -17.65
C MET A 137 -80.81 -7.98 -18.48
N GLU A 138 -79.70 -8.27 -19.17
CA GLU A 138 -79.53 -9.57 -19.85
C GLU A 138 -79.43 -10.73 -18.87
N GLN A 139 -78.78 -10.54 -17.71
CA GLN A 139 -78.73 -11.56 -16.67
C GLN A 139 -80.12 -11.86 -16.10
N GLN A 140 -80.93 -10.83 -15.84
CA GLN A 140 -82.31 -11.00 -15.36
C GLN A 140 -83.19 -11.75 -16.37
N ARG A 141 -83.09 -11.42 -17.67
CA ARG A 141 -83.82 -12.18 -18.70
C ARG A 141 -83.46 -13.66 -18.71
N ARG A 142 -82.17 -13.98 -18.55
CA ARG A 142 -81.72 -15.38 -18.50
C ARG A 142 -82.20 -16.09 -17.24
N THR A 143 -82.31 -15.41 -16.11
CA THR A 143 -82.85 -16.02 -14.89
C THR A 143 -84.34 -16.30 -15.02
N ASP A 144 -85.10 -15.38 -15.61
CA ASP A 144 -86.54 -15.53 -15.82
C ASP A 144 -86.83 -16.71 -16.77
N GLU A 145 -86.09 -16.83 -17.88
CA GLU A 145 -86.19 -17.97 -18.81
C GLU A 145 -85.88 -19.33 -18.12
N ILE A 146 -84.96 -19.34 -17.14
CA ILE A 146 -84.62 -20.54 -16.37
C ILE A 146 -85.73 -20.88 -15.36
N GLU A 147 -86.36 -19.87 -14.76
CA GLU A 147 -87.47 -20.08 -13.83
C GLU A 147 -88.72 -20.59 -14.54
N ASP A 148 -89.04 -20.09 -15.73
CA ASP A 148 -90.13 -20.59 -16.56
C ASP A 148 -89.95 -22.07 -16.92
N LEU A 149 -88.73 -22.47 -17.29
CA LEU A 149 -88.40 -23.89 -17.54
C LEU A 149 -88.53 -24.74 -16.29
N ARG A 150 -88.14 -24.22 -15.11
CA ARG A 150 -88.30 -24.94 -13.84
C ARG A 150 -89.77 -25.16 -13.47
N ILE A 151 -90.63 -24.18 -13.75
CA ILE A 151 -92.08 -24.31 -13.53
C ILE A 151 -92.66 -25.36 -14.48
N TYR A 152 -92.31 -25.31 -15.77
CA TYR A 152 -92.77 -26.27 -16.78
C TYR A 152 -92.44 -27.73 -16.42
N PHE A 153 -91.21 -28.02 -15.98
CA PHE A 153 -90.86 -29.38 -15.57
C PHE A 153 -91.56 -29.82 -14.28
N ARG A 154 -91.83 -28.88 -13.36
CA ARG A 154 -92.57 -29.17 -12.13
C ARG A 154 -94.02 -29.54 -12.43
N ASP A 155 -94.67 -28.88 -13.39
CA ASP A 155 -96.03 -29.19 -13.84
C ASP A 155 -96.13 -30.56 -14.52
N ILE A 156 -95.13 -30.95 -15.32
CA ILE A 156 -95.05 -32.29 -15.93
C ILE A 156 -94.95 -33.37 -14.85
N ASP A 157 -94.09 -33.18 -13.86
CA ASP A 157 -93.92 -34.14 -12.75
C ASP A 157 -95.21 -34.28 -11.92
N GLU A 158 -95.91 -33.18 -11.68
CA GLU A 158 -97.22 -33.22 -10.99
C GLU A 158 -98.29 -33.93 -11.82
N ALA A 159 -98.32 -33.73 -13.14
CA ALA A 159 -99.23 -34.43 -14.04
C ALA A 159 -98.95 -35.96 -14.07
N HIS A 160 -97.69 -36.38 -14.01
CA HIS A 160 -97.32 -37.79 -13.89
C HIS A 160 -97.80 -38.38 -12.57
N ARG A 161 -97.53 -37.73 -11.43
CA ARG A 161 -98.00 -38.17 -10.10
C ARG A 161 -99.53 -38.22 -10.00
N ALA A 162 -100.24 -37.35 -10.72
CA ALA A 162 -101.70 -37.36 -10.78
C ALA A 162 -102.25 -38.55 -11.59
N ARG A 163 -101.56 -38.97 -12.66
CA ARG A 163 -101.93 -40.18 -13.43
C ARG A 163 -101.69 -41.46 -12.63
N ASP A 164 -100.59 -41.55 -11.90
CA ASP A 164 -100.30 -42.75 -11.10
C ASP A 164 -101.29 -42.91 -9.93
N ARG A 165 -101.67 -41.80 -9.27
CA ARG A 165 -102.75 -41.80 -8.27
C ARG A 165 -104.13 -42.18 -8.83
N LYS A 166 -104.39 -42.00 -10.12
CA LYS A 166 -105.61 -42.50 -10.77
C LYS A 166 -105.54 -44.01 -11.00
N ARG A 167 -104.39 -44.52 -11.47
CA ARG A 167 -104.17 -45.97 -11.66
C ARG A 167 -104.26 -46.77 -10.37
N GLU A 168 -103.73 -46.24 -9.27
CA GLU A 168 -103.84 -46.87 -7.94
C GLU A 168 -105.31 -46.97 -7.46
N ARG A 169 -106.15 -45.98 -7.80
CA ARG A 169 -107.59 -46.02 -7.49
C ARG A 169 -108.35 -47.04 -8.35
N ASP A 170 -107.97 -47.18 -9.62
CA ASP A 170 -108.58 -48.15 -10.53
C ASP A 170 -108.23 -49.60 -10.12
N ILE A 171 -107.03 -49.83 -9.57
CA ILE A 171 -106.60 -51.13 -9.03
C ILE A 171 -107.30 -51.46 -7.71
N ALA A 172 -107.59 -50.45 -6.88
CA ALA A 172 -108.29 -50.64 -5.60
C ALA A 172 -109.80 -50.94 -5.74
N LEU A 173 -110.43 -50.65 -6.89
CA LEU A 173 -111.86 -50.86 -7.12
C LEU A 173 -112.24 -52.29 -7.58
N LEU A 174 -111.25 -53.15 -7.83
CA LEU A 174 -111.44 -54.54 -8.27
C LEU A 174 -110.85 -55.52 -7.24
N GLY A 175 -111.47 -55.59 -6.07
CA GLY A 175 -111.23 -56.65 -5.08
C GLY A 175 -112.39 -57.65 -5.06
N ALA A 176 -112.12 -58.92 -5.39
CA ALA A 176 -113.00 -60.05 -5.03
C ALA A 176 -112.22 -61.38 -5.08
N ASP A 177 -111.91 -61.87 -3.87
CA ASP A 177 -111.27 -63.13 -3.53
C ASP A 177 -112.18 -64.35 -3.79
N VAL A 178 -112.15 -64.91 -5.02
CA VAL A 178 -112.45 -66.35 -5.31
C VAL A 178 -111.67 -66.82 -6.55
N PHE A 179 -111.10 -65.90 -7.33
CA PHE A 179 -110.29 -66.22 -8.50
C PHE A 179 -108.79 -66.36 -8.21
N GLU A 180 -108.32 -66.22 -6.96
CA GLU A 180 -106.89 -66.13 -6.68
C GLU A 180 -106.08 -67.35 -7.13
N ASP A 181 -106.53 -68.59 -6.92
CA ASP A 181 -105.70 -69.74 -7.30
C ASP A 181 -105.71 -70.01 -8.81
N LYS A 182 -106.86 -69.83 -9.48
CA LYS A 182 -106.93 -69.94 -10.95
C LYS A 182 -106.25 -68.77 -11.65
N VAL A 183 -106.42 -67.55 -11.16
CA VAL A 183 -105.74 -66.35 -11.69
C VAL A 183 -104.27 -66.33 -11.31
N LYS A 184 -103.82 -66.87 -10.17
CA LYS A 184 -102.39 -67.05 -9.88
C LYS A 184 -101.80 -68.17 -10.73
N LEU A 185 -102.52 -69.25 -11.01
CA LEU A 185 -102.04 -70.30 -11.91
C LEU A 185 -102.01 -69.83 -13.36
N GLU A 186 -103.05 -69.11 -13.81
CA GLU A 186 -103.13 -68.49 -15.13
C GLU A 186 -102.15 -67.33 -15.26
N ALA A 187 -101.94 -66.51 -14.23
CA ALA A 187 -100.91 -65.46 -14.22
C ALA A 187 -99.51 -66.06 -14.19
N LYS A 188 -99.27 -67.17 -13.48
CA LYS A 188 -98.00 -67.92 -13.57
C LYS A 188 -97.82 -68.52 -14.95
N ARG A 189 -98.87 -69.09 -15.54
CA ARG A 189 -98.86 -69.62 -16.92
C ARG A 189 -98.60 -68.50 -17.93
N LEU A 190 -99.26 -67.35 -17.79
CA LEU A 190 -99.05 -66.15 -18.59
C LEU A 190 -97.67 -65.56 -18.35
N GLN A 191 -97.13 -65.57 -17.14
CA GLN A 191 -95.76 -65.15 -16.85
C GLN A 191 -94.74 -66.09 -17.48
N VAL A 192 -94.96 -67.40 -17.45
CA VAL A 192 -94.11 -68.39 -18.12
C VAL A 192 -94.20 -68.21 -19.64
N LEU A 193 -95.39 -68.02 -20.19
CA LEU A 193 -95.59 -67.72 -21.61
C LEU A 193 -94.97 -66.37 -22.01
N HIS A 194 -95.07 -65.36 -21.15
CA HIS A 194 -94.50 -64.03 -21.39
C HIS A 194 -92.98 -64.08 -21.25
N LYS A 195 -92.42 -64.86 -20.31
CA LYS A 195 -90.99 -65.16 -20.24
C LYS A 195 -90.52 -65.91 -21.47
N ALA A 196 -91.23 -66.94 -21.91
CA ALA A 196 -90.91 -67.68 -23.13
C ALA A 196 -90.99 -66.80 -24.39
N LEU A 197 -91.98 -65.91 -24.48
CA LEU A 197 -92.09 -64.91 -25.55
C LEU A 197 -90.97 -63.87 -25.45
N ASN A 198 -90.62 -63.39 -24.27
CA ASN A 198 -89.51 -62.46 -24.06
C ASN A 198 -88.16 -63.10 -24.36
N GLU A 199 -87.99 -64.40 -24.09
CA GLU A 199 -86.82 -65.18 -24.51
C GLU A 199 -86.78 -65.32 -26.03
N LYS A 200 -87.92 -65.59 -26.69
CA LYS A 200 -88.01 -65.58 -28.15
C LYS A 200 -87.64 -64.20 -28.74
N TYR A 201 -88.23 -63.12 -28.22
CA TYR A 201 -87.86 -61.76 -28.64
C TYR A 201 -86.39 -61.45 -28.32
N ALA A 202 -85.83 -61.96 -27.22
CA ALA A 202 -84.42 -61.80 -26.91
C ALA A 202 -83.49 -62.56 -27.89
N THR A 203 -83.99 -63.60 -28.55
CA THR A 203 -83.26 -64.31 -29.61
C THR A 203 -83.28 -63.60 -30.96
N ASP A 204 -84.24 -62.70 -31.20
CA ASP A 204 -84.32 -61.91 -32.43
C ASP A 204 -83.10 -60.99 -32.62
N GLU A 205 -82.63 -60.89 -33.86
CA GLU A 205 -81.40 -60.14 -34.18
C GLU A 205 -81.52 -58.64 -33.91
N LEU A 206 -82.70 -58.05 -34.19
CA LEU A 206 -82.96 -56.63 -33.89
C LEU A 206 -82.88 -56.33 -32.39
N VAL A 207 -83.37 -57.24 -31.55
CA VAL A 207 -83.31 -57.09 -30.09
C VAL A 207 -81.90 -57.33 -29.56
N LYS A 208 -81.13 -58.26 -30.14
CA LYS A 208 -79.70 -58.43 -29.81
C LYS A 208 -78.89 -57.19 -30.19
N ASN A 209 -79.14 -56.61 -31.36
CA ASN A 209 -78.46 -55.40 -31.81
C ASN A 209 -78.79 -54.19 -30.92
N THR A 210 -80.07 -53.98 -30.58
CA THR A 210 -80.44 -52.92 -29.64
C THR A 210 -79.87 -53.15 -28.24
N LYS A 211 -79.83 -54.39 -27.74
CA LYS A 211 -79.15 -54.71 -26.47
C LYS A 211 -77.65 -54.38 -26.50
N ARG A 212 -76.96 -54.62 -27.62
CA ARG A 212 -75.55 -54.20 -27.82
C ARG A 212 -75.40 -52.68 -27.82
N VAL A 213 -76.25 -51.96 -28.55
CA VAL A 213 -76.25 -50.49 -28.54
C VAL A 213 -76.52 -49.93 -27.13
N ILE A 214 -77.45 -50.54 -26.39
CA ILE A 214 -77.72 -50.16 -24.99
C ILE A 214 -76.52 -50.47 -24.09
N SER A 215 -75.84 -51.62 -24.26
CA SER A 215 -74.63 -51.91 -23.47
C SER A 215 -73.50 -50.95 -23.80
N ASP A 216 -73.30 -50.62 -25.08
CA ASP A 216 -72.27 -49.67 -25.52
C ASP A 216 -72.56 -48.26 -24.99
N ALA A 217 -73.83 -47.84 -25.01
CA ALA A 217 -74.26 -46.58 -24.40
C ALA A 217 -74.02 -46.56 -22.89
N LYS A 218 -74.30 -47.67 -22.17
CA LYS A 218 -73.99 -47.80 -20.73
C LYS A 218 -72.48 -47.71 -20.48
N CYS A 219 -71.66 -48.42 -21.25
CA CYS A 219 -70.20 -48.35 -21.15
C CYS A 219 -69.68 -46.94 -21.46
N SER A 220 -70.22 -46.27 -22.49
CA SER A 220 -69.85 -44.89 -22.86
C SER A 220 -70.23 -43.88 -21.77
N ALA A 221 -71.39 -44.06 -21.12
CA ALA A 221 -71.80 -43.24 -19.99
C ALA A 221 -70.88 -43.43 -18.77
N ILE A 222 -70.55 -44.68 -18.43
CA ILE A 222 -69.59 -44.99 -17.35
C ILE A 222 -68.21 -44.39 -17.67
N TRP A 223 -67.74 -44.54 -18.91
CA TRP A 223 -66.46 -43.98 -19.34
C TRP A 223 -66.43 -42.45 -19.24
N SER A 224 -67.51 -41.78 -19.65
CA SER A 224 -67.64 -40.33 -19.55
C SER A 224 -67.66 -39.86 -18.09
N ALA A 225 -68.33 -40.61 -17.21
CA ALA A 225 -68.32 -40.37 -15.76
C ALA A 225 -66.90 -40.54 -15.18
N GLN A 226 -66.18 -41.62 -15.55
CA GLN A 226 -64.80 -41.85 -15.12
C GLN A 226 -63.82 -40.76 -15.61
N ILE A 227 -64.01 -40.24 -16.83
CA ILE A 227 -63.23 -39.09 -17.32
C ILE A 227 -63.53 -37.86 -16.46
N ALA A 228 -64.80 -37.60 -16.13
CA ALA A 228 -65.18 -36.47 -15.30
C ALA A 228 -64.60 -36.58 -13.89
N GLU A 229 -64.62 -37.77 -13.29
CA GLU A 229 -63.98 -38.08 -12.00
C GLU A 229 -62.47 -37.87 -12.06
N ARG A 230 -61.79 -38.35 -13.11
CA ARG A 230 -60.35 -38.13 -13.27
C ARG A 230 -60.02 -36.63 -13.37
N LYS A 231 -60.78 -35.87 -14.15
CA LYS A 231 -60.62 -34.40 -14.25
C LYS A 231 -60.91 -33.67 -12.93
N LEU A 232 -61.74 -34.26 -12.06
CA LEU A 232 -61.97 -33.72 -10.72
C LEU A 232 -60.77 -34.00 -9.82
N LEU A 233 -60.24 -35.23 -9.84
CA LEU A 233 -59.05 -35.61 -9.08
C LEU A 233 -57.81 -34.78 -9.50
N GLU A 234 -57.61 -34.57 -10.80
CA GLU A 234 -56.53 -33.71 -11.32
C GLU A 234 -56.63 -32.29 -10.78
N ARG A 235 -57.83 -31.70 -10.78
CA ARG A 235 -58.06 -30.36 -10.20
C ARG A 235 -57.78 -30.30 -8.71
N VAL A 236 -58.19 -31.32 -7.96
CA VAL A 236 -57.91 -31.41 -6.51
C VAL A 236 -56.40 -31.52 -6.26
N GLN A 237 -55.71 -32.29 -7.09
CA GLN A 237 -54.26 -32.44 -7.00
C GLN A 237 -53.52 -31.13 -7.33
N GLU A 238 -53.91 -30.43 -8.39
CA GLU A 238 -53.36 -29.11 -8.75
C GLU A 238 -53.56 -28.09 -7.63
N GLN A 239 -54.76 -28.06 -7.02
CA GLN A 239 -55.03 -27.17 -5.89
C GLN A 239 -54.13 -27.49 -4.69
N HIS A 240 -53.97 -28.77 -4.37
CA HIS A 240 -53.10 -29.19 -3.28
C HIS A 240 -51.63 -28.83 -3.54
N ASP A 241 -51.14 -29.05 -4.76
CA ASP A 241 -49.77 -28.68 -5.15
C ASP A 241 -49.57 -27.16 -5.07
N HIS A 242 -50.55 -26.36 -5.50
CA HIS A 242 -50.51 -24.91 -5.36
C HIS A 242 -50.47 -24.46 -3.89
N GLU A 243 -51.28 -25.06 -3.02
CA GLU A 243 -51.24 -24.78 -1.58
C GLU A 243 -49.90 -25.14 -0.95
N MET A 244 -49.33 -26.29 -1.32
CA MET A 244 -48.03 -26.74 -0.82
C MET A 244 -46.90 -25.84 -1.31
N MET A 245 -46.94 -25.39 -2.57
CA MET A 245 -46.00 -24.41 -3.10
C MET A 245 -46.10 -23.09 -2.35
N ARG A 246 -47.32 -22.60 -2.08
CA ARG A 246 -47.53 -21.38 -1.30
C ARG A 246 -46.96 -21.49 0.12
N LYS A 247 -47.24 -22.61 0.81
CA LYS A 247 -46.68 -22.88 2.16
C LYS A 247 -45.16 -22.97 2.14
N ASN A 248 -44.57 -23.57 1.09
CA ASN A 248 -43.12 -23.66 0.94
C ASN A 248 -42.49 -22.29 0.67
N GLU A 249 -43.12 -21.45 -0.15
CA GLU A 249 -42.71 -20.06 -0.36
C GLU A 249 -42.82 -19.23 0.93
N GLU A 250 -43.92 -19.34 1.67
CA GLU A 250 -44.11 -18.70 2.98
C GLU A 250 -43.04 -19.16 3.99
N TYR A 251 -42.76 -20.46 4.07
CA TYR A 251 -41.71 -21.02 4.92
C TYR A 251 -40.31 -20.52 4.51
N ASN A 252 -40.01 -20.50 3.20
CA ASN A 252 -38.72 -20.01 2.70
C ASN A 252 -38.55 -18.51 2.95
N ASN A 253 -39.61 -17.71 2.78
CA ASN A 253 -39.60 -16.29 3.08
C ASN A 253 -39.44 -16.04 4.58
N SER A 254 -40.05 -16.86 5.45
CA SER A 254 -39.87 -16.78 6.90
C SER A 254 -38.45 -17.17 7.33
N ARG A 255 -37.92 -18.27 6.80
CA ARG A 255 -36.60 -18.80 7.19
C ARG A 255 -35.44 -17.99 6.64
N TRP A 256 -35.55 -17.51 5.40
CA TRP A 256 -34.45 -16.87 4.69
C TRP A 256 -34.65 -15.38 4.46
N GLY A 257 -35.78 -14.80 4.86
CA GLY A 257 -36.17 -13.44 4.53
C GLY A 257 -36.68 -13.31 3.09
N THR A 258 -37.48 -12.26 2.83
CA THR A 258 -37.91 -11.94 1.47
C THR A 258 -36.71 -11.51 0.62
N LYS A 259 -36.81 -11.62 -0.71
CA LYS A 259 -35.76 -11.14 -1.61
C LYS A 259 -35.44 -9.68 -1.36
N ASP A 260 -36.46 -8.87 -1.11
CA ASP A 260 -36.33 -7.44 -0.82
C ASP A 260 -35.49 -7.18 0.44
N GLN A 261 -35.72 -7.94 1.53
CA GLN A 261 -34.90 -7.83 2.75
C GLN A 261 -33.43 -8.20 2.51
N LYS A 262 -33.17 -9.19 1.65
CA LYS A 262 -31.79 -9.53 1.27
C LYS A 262 -31.14 -8.42 0.46
N GLU A 263 -31.88 -7.83 -0.48
CA GLU A 263 -31.39 -6.72 -1.29
C GLU A 263 -31.15 -5.47 -0.44
N GLU A 264 -32.01 -5.18 0.54
CA GLU A 264 -31.82 -4.09 1.51
C GLU A 264 -30.59 -4.31 2.38
N THR A 265 -30.41 -5.50 2.95
CA THR A 265 -29.23 -5.80 3.78
C THR A 265 -27.94 -5.77 2.97
N GLU A 266 -27.95 -6.23 1.72
CA GLU A 266 -26.81 -6.07 0.82
C GLU A 266 -26.55 -4.61 0.44
N ALA A 267 -27.60 -3.83 0.20
CA ALA A 267 -27.48 -2.40 -0.09
C ALA A 267 -26.89 -1.64 1.11
N GLN A 268 -27.32 -1.95 2.33
CA GLN A 268 -26.77 -1.41 3.57
C GLN A 268 -25.29 -1.77 3.72
N ARG A 269 -24.91 -3.04 3.53
CA ARG A 269 -23.50 -3.47 3.55
C ARG A 269 -22.64 -2.73 2.53
N ARG A 270 -23.17 -2.50 1.31
CA ARG A 270 -22.46 -1.71 0.29
C ARG A 270 -22.33 -0.24 0.69
N ALA A 271 -23.35 0.32 1.35
CA ALA A 271 -23.32 1.69 1.85
C ALA A 271 -22.28 1.86 2.98
N GLU A 272 -22.30 0.98 3.98
CA GLU A 272 -21.34 0.92 5.09
C GLU A 272 -19.90 0.78 4.57
N PHE A 273 -19.69 -0.13 3.61
CA PHE A 273 -18.39 -0.29 2.98
C PHE A 273 -17.95 0.99 2.24
N GLY A 274 -18.88 1.63 1.52
CA GLY A 274 -18.63 2.91 0.86
C GLY A 274 -18.26 4.03 1.84
N GLU A 275 -18.91 4.07 3.01
CA GLU A 275 -18.58 5.02 4.08
C GLU A 275 -17.21 4.74 4.70
N ALA A 276 -16.89 3.49 4.99
CA ALA A 276 -15.58 3.10 5.50
C ALA A 276 -14.45 3.51 4.53
N VAL A 277 -14.64 3.30 3.23
CA VAL A 277 -13.67 3.72 2.20
C VAL A 277 -13.56 5.25 2.14
N ARG A 278 -14.67 5.99 2.22
CA ARG A 278 -14.64 7.46 2.29
C ARG A 278 -13.89 7.95 3.54
N HIS A 279 -14.08 7.28 4.67
CA HIS A 279 -13.37 7.61 5.91
C HIS A 279 -11.86 7.37 5.77
N GLN A 280 -11.45 6.22 5.25
CA GLN A 280 -10.04 5.91 4.97
C GLN A 280 -9.39 6.93 4.03
N ILE A 281 -10.10 7.35 2.97
CA ILE A 281 -9.60 8.39 2.06
C ILE A 281 -9.40 9.71 2.82
N SER A 282 -10.35 10.08 3.68
CA SER A 282 -10.30 11.30 4.48
C SER A 282 -9.13 11.27 5.49
N GLU A 283 -8.93 10.16 6.19
CA GLU A 283 -7.80 9.95 7.09
C GLU A 283 -6.46 10.05 6.35
N HIS A 284 -6.37 9.42 5.18
CA HIS A 284 -5.16 9.47 4.37
C HIS A 284 -4.87 10.88 3.84
N MET A 285 -5.90 11.66 3.48
CA MET A 285 -5.74 13.07 3.16
C MET A 285 -5.26 13.89 4.36
N ALA A 286 -5.83 13.66 5.55
CA ALA A 286 -5.38 14.32 6.77
C ALA A 286 -3.91 14.03 7.09
N LEU A 287 -3.46 12.78 6.93
CA LEU A 287 -2.06 12.40 7.08
C LEU A 287 -1.14 13.11 6.08
N ARG A 288 -1.58 13.26 4.83
CA ARG A 288 -0.83 14.04 3.81
C ARG A 288 -0.69 15.50 4.22
N PHE A 289 -1.76 16.14 4.68
CA PHE A 289 -1.71 17.52 5.17
C PHE A 289 -0.76 17.67 6.37
N GLN A 290 -0.82 16.75 7.33
CA GLN A 290 0.12 16.76 8.47
C GLN A 290 1.57 16.59 8.02
N ALA A 291 1.85 15.73 7.05
CA ALA A 291 3.20 15.56 6.50
C ALA A 291 3.68 16.83 5.79
N ASP A 292 2.81 17.51 5.04
CA ASP A 292 3.14 18.77 4.38
C ASP A 292 3.37 19.90 5.37
N ASP A 293 2.61 19.94 6.48
CA ASP A 293 2.84 20.92 7.54
C ASP A 293 4.15 20.68 8.28
N ARG A 294 4.53 19.42 8.53
CA ARG A 294 5.86 19.08 9.07
C ARG A 294 6.97 19.59 8.16
N LYS A 295 6.88 19.34 6.84
CA LYS A 295 7.85 19.87 5.87
C LYS A 295 7.93 21.40 5.88
N LYS A 296 6.79 22.10 6.02
CA LYS A 296 6.78 23.57 6.13
C LYS A 296 7.48 24.04 7.41
N MET A 297 7.26 23.35 8.53
CA MET A 297 7.93 23.65 9.80
C MET A 297 9.43 23.41 9.71
N GLU A 298 9.85 22.23 9.22
CA GLU A 298 11.26 21.91 8.97
C GLU A 298 11.91 22.95 8.04
N ALA A 299 11.23 23.37 6.97
CA ALA A 299 11.74 24.41 6.08
C ALA A 299 11.89 25.78 6.77
N ARG A 300 11.01 26.12 7.72
CA ARG A 300 11.14 27.35 8.53
C ARG A 300 12.34 27.25 9.47
N ASP A 301 12.53 26.12 10.12
CA ASP A 301 13.64 25.88 11.04
C ASP A 301 14.99 25.92 10.31
N VAL A 302 15.07 25.30 9.13
CA VAL A 302 16.26 25.35 8.27
C VAL A 302 16.57 26.79 7.85
N ARG A 303 15.55 27.59 7.48
CA ARG A 303 15.75 29.02 7.15
C ARG A 303 16.22 29.82 8.36
N ALA A 304 15.68 29.57 9.54
CA ALA A 304 16.09 30.23 10.77
C ALA A 304 17.53 29.89 11.14
N ALA A 305 17.91 28.61 11.04
CA ALA A 305 19.28 28.13 11.26
C ALA A 305 20.26 28.75 10.24
N ALA A 306 19.89 28.80 8.96
CA ALA A 306 20.70 29.43 7.93
C ALA A 306 20.88 30.94 8.17
N ALA A 307 19.83 31.64 8.62
CA ALA A 307 19.93 33.05 8.98
C ALA A 307 20.82 33.28 10.22
N ALA A 308 20.70 32.43 11.24
CA ALA A 308 21.56 32.48 12.42
C ALA A 308 23.03 32.21 12.07
N TYR A 309 23.30 31.23 11.20
CA TYR A 309 24.64 30.94 10.71
C TYR A 309 25.25 32.13 9.98
N ARG A 310 24.51 32.77 9.06
CA ARG A 310 24.98 33.96 8.35
C ARG A 310 25.32 35.11 9.31
N ARG A 311 24.51 35.33 10.35
CA ARG A 311 24.80 36.35 11.39
C ARG A 311 26.08 36.03 12.16
N ALA A 312 26.25 34.76 12.56
CA ALA A 312 27.47 34.33 13.25
C ALA A 312 28.71 34.47 12.35
N GLU A 313 28.60 34.19 11.05
CA GLU A 313 29.68 34.37 10.08
C GLU A 313 30.02 35.86 9.90
N THR A 314 29.03 36.75 9.79
CA THR A 314 29.26 38.20 9.74
C THR A 314 29.93 38.70 11.00
N GLU A 315 29.46 38.31 12.20
CA GLU A 315 30.08 38.71 13.46
C GLU A 315 31.53 38.20 13.57
N ARG A 316 31.79 36.96 13.14
CA ARG A 316 33.15 36.41 13.11
C ARG A 316 34.05 37.23 12.17
N SER A 317 33.55 37.59 10.99
CA SER A 317 34.29 38.40 10.03
C SER A 317 34.60 39.80 10.59
N GLU A 318 33.64 40.44 11.26
CA GLU A 318 33.81 41.74 11.91
C GLU A 318 34.83 41.67 13.06
N ARG A 319 34.78 40.62 13.90
CA ARG A 319 35.77 40.40 14.96
C ARG A 319 37.18 40.22 14.39
N MET A 320 37.32 39.44 13.32
CA MET A 320 38.61 39.26 12.64
C MET A 320 39.12 40.58 12.03
N LEU A 321 38.23 41.40 11.47
CA LEU A 321 38.60 42.72 10.95
C LEU A 321 39.05 43.67 12.08
N LYS A 322 38.34 43.68 13.22
CA LYS A 322 38.73 44.46 14.41
C LYS A 322 40.08 44.04 14.95
N GLN A 323 40.31 42.73 15.14
CA GLN A 323 41.61 42.21 15.58
C GLN A 323 42.75 42.58 14.62
N ARG A 324 42.49 42.55 13.31
CA ARG A 324 43.47 42.99 12.30
C ARG A 324 43.75 44.49 12.38
N GLN A 325 42.75 45.31 12.70
CA GLN A 325 42.92 46.75 12.90
C GLN A 325 43.72 47.03 14.17
N GLU A 326 43.35 46.42 15.30
CA GLU A 326 44.06 46.51 16.57
C GLU A 326 45.54 46.11 16.40
N TYR A 327 45.81 44.99 15.74
CA TYR A 327 47.18 44.56 15.45
C TYR A 327 47.95 45.55 14.57
N ARG A 328 47.30 46.21 13.59
CA ARG A 328 47.93 47.25 12.78
C ARG A 328 48.26 48.48 13.62
N GLU A 329 47.35 48.91 14.50
CA GLU A 329 47.56 50.04 15.41
C GLU A 329 48.71 49.75 16.38
N GLU A 330 48.78 48.54 16.93
CA GLU A 330 49.91 48.09 17.76
C GLU A 330 51.23 48.12 16.99
N LEU A 331 51.27 47.60 15.77
CA LEU A 331 52.46 47.66 14.92
C LEU A 331 52.88 49.11 14.63
N GLU A 332 51.94 50.00 14.32
CA GLU A 332 52.22 51.41 14.10
C GLU A 332 52.74 52.11 15.37
N LEU A 333 52.26 51.71 16.56
CA LEU A 333 52.80 52.16 17.83
C LEU A 333 54.24 51.70 18.02
N TYR A 334 54.54 50.42 17.78
CA TYR A 334 55.91 49.90 17.86
C TYR A 334 56.86 50.59 16.88
N VAL A 335 56.41 50.85 15.64
CA VAL A 335 57.20 51.58 14.65
C VAL A 335 57.47 53.02 15.11
N ARG A 336 56.49 53.70 15.73
CA ARG A 336 56.68 55.03 16.31
C ARG A 336 57.70 55.01 17.44
N ILE A 337 57.53 54.10 18.40
CA ILE A 337 58.46 53.92 19.52
C ILE A 337 59.88 53.64 19.02
N HIS A 338 60.04 52.78 18.02
CA HIS A 338 61.35 52.48 17.44
C HIS A 338 62.01 53.70 16.79
N LYS A 339 61.23 54.51 16.05
CA LYS A 339 61.73 55.77 15.46
C LYS A 339 62.15 56.77 16.54
N ASP A 340 61.40 56.87 17.63
CA ASP A 340 61.74 57.76 18.74
C ASP A 340 63.01 57.29 19.47
N PHE A 341 63.17 55.98 19.68
CA PHE A 341 64.43 55.42 20.20
C PHE A 341 65.62 55.70 19.28
N GLN A 342 65.47 55.53 17.97
CA GLN A 342 66.53 55.86 17.01
C GLN A 342 66.91 57.35 17.08
N ARG A 343 65.92 58.25 17.19
CA ARG A 343 66.17 59.69 17.36
C ARG A 343 66.93 59.98 18.65
N MET A 344 66.51 59.40 19.77
CA MET A 344 67.22 59.57 21.05
C MET A 344 68.67 59.08 20.97
N LEU A 345 68.92 57.95 20.30
CA LEU A 345 70.29 57.45 20.10
C LEU A 345 71.13 58.42 19.25
N CYS A 346 70.57 58.95 18.16
CA CYS A 346 71.27 59.94 17.33
C CYS A 346 71.56 61.24 18.11
N GLU A 347 70.63 61.70 18.95
CA GLU A 347 70.83 62.86 19.81
C GLU A 347 71.92 62.60 20.86
N GLN A 348 71.96 61.40 21.43
CA GLN A 348 72.98 61.01 22.40
C GLN A 348 74.37 60.90 21.74
N GLU A 349 74.47 60.30 20.56
CA GLU A 349 75.70 60.29 19.75
C GLU A 349 76.18 61.72 19.47
N ARG A 350 75.28 62.62 19.06
CA ARG A 350 75.61 64.03 18.84
C ARG A 350 76.12 64.72 20.11
N ILE A 351 75.50 64.46 21.27
CA ILE A 351 75.95 65.03 22.56
C ILE A 351 77.34 64.48 22.92
N ASP A 352 77.58 63.19 22.71
CA ASP A 352 78.87 62.57 23.01
C ASP A 352 79.98 63.02 22.05
N GLU A 353 79.66 63.24 20.77
CA GLU A 353 80.55 63.91 19.80
C GLU A 353 80.91 65.33 20.26
N GLN A 354 79.91 66.11 20.71
CA GLN A 354 80.15 67.46 21.26
C GLN A 354 81.04 67.42 22.50
N ARG A 355 80.79 66.50 23.44
CA ARG A 355 81.65 66.30 24.62
C ARG A 355 83.07 65.90 24.24
N ALA A 356 83.23 65.01 23.26
CA ALA A 356 84.54 64.61 22.75
C ALA A 356 85.28 65.81 22.12
N LEU A 357 84.59 66.63 21.32
CA LEU A 357 85.15 67.86 20.75
C LEU A 357 85.52 68.88 21.82
N GLU A 358 84.66 69.12 22.80
CA GLU A 358 84.93 70.00 23.94
C GLU A 358 86.14 69.54 24.75
N TYR A 359 86.23 68.23 25.03
CA TYR A 359 87.38 67.62 25.69
C TYR A 359 88.66 67.79 24.85
N MET A 360 88.60 67.55 23.54
CA MET A 360 89.74 67.73 22.64
C MET A 360 90.19 69.20 22.59
N MET A 361 89.25 70.15 22.53
CA MET A 361 89.53 71.59 22.56
C MET A 361 90.12 72.03 23.91
N ALA A 362 89.61 71.50 25.02
CA ALA A 362 90.16 71.76 26.36
C ALA A 362 91.57 71.18 26.51
N LYS A 363 91.79 69.96 26.03
CA LYS A 363 93.10 69.31 26.01
C LYS A 363 94.09 70.05 25.11
N GLU A 364 93.66 70.53 23.94
CA GLU A 364 94.51 71.33 23.05
C GLU A 364 94.83 72.70 23.68
N LYS A 365 93.89 73.32 24.39
CA LYS A 365 94.14 74.55 25.17
C LYS A 365 95.13 74.32 26.29
N GLN A 366 95.00 73.22 27.04
CA GLN A 366 95.97 72.82 28.08
C GLN A 366 97.34 72.54 27.47
N LEU A 367 97.43 71.77 26.38
CA LEU A 367 98.68 71.53 25.67
C LEU A 367 99.28 72.82 25.11
N LYS A 368 98.47 73.79 24.64
CA LYS A 368 98.95 75.11 24.22
C LYS A 368 99.44 75.94 25.41
N GLN A 369 98.79 75.86 26.58
CA GLN A 369 99.26 76.50 27.81
C GLN A 369 100.58 75.87 28.29
N GLU A 370 100.64 74.54 28.40
CA GLU A 370 101.86 73.80 28.72
C GLU A 370 102.97 74.07 27.71
N ARG A 371 102.66 74.18 26.40
CA ARG A 371 103.64 74.57 25.37
C ARG A 371 104.09 76.01 25.52
N LYS A 372 103.22 76.93 25.93
CA LYS A 372 103.60 78.32 26.20
C LYS A 372 104.43 78.45 27.47
N GLU A 373 104.10 77.70 28.52
CA GLU A 373 104.87 77.61 29.76
C GLU A 373 106.22 76.94 29.52
N LYS A 374 106.24 75.82 28.77
CA LYS A 374 107.47 75.18 28.29
C LYS A 374 108.25 76.09 27.37
N ALA A 375 107.63 76.82 26.44
CA ALA A 375 108.36 77.77 25.58
C ALA A 375 108.90 78.98 26.35
N ALA A 376 108.22 79.45 27.39
CA ALA A 376 108.74 80.47 28.30
C ALA A 376 109.92 79.92 29.12
N HIS A 377 109.80 78.70 29.63
CA HIS A 377 110.86 78.01 30.34
C HIS A 377 112.05 77.68 29.43
N ASP A 378 111.79 77.23 28.19
CA ASP A 378 112.77 76.92 27.16
C ASP A 378 113.36 78.20 26.56
N ALA A 379 112.69 79.35 26.60
CA ALA A 379 113.29 80.64 26.25
C ALA A 379 114.25 81.11 27.37
N ASP A 380 113.91 80.89 28.63
CA ASP A 380 114.81 81.13 29.76
C ASP A 380 116.00 80.16 29.78
N ILE A 381 115.76 78.89 29.43
CA ILE A 381 116.80 77.90 29.25
C ILE A 381 117.58 78.16 27.95
N SER A 382 116.98 78.64 26.86
CA SER A 382 117.68 79.00 25.62
C SER A 382 118.55 80.22 25.80
N ARG A 383 118.14 81.21 26.59
CA ARG A 383 119.07 82.29 27.01
C ARG A 383 120.28 81.76 27.77
N ARG A 384 120.11 80.69 28.56
CA ARG A 384 121.21 80.00 29.27
C ARG A 384 121.96 79.02 28.36
N ARG A 385 121.29 78.43 27.37
CA ARG A 385 121.83 77.46 26.42
C ARG A 385 122.48 78.13 25.22
N ASP A 386 122.12 79.31 24.75
CA ASP A 386 122.78 80.01 23.64
C ASP A 386 124.22 80.39 24.01
N ILE A 387 124.48 80.58 25.31
CA ILE A 387 125.81 80.74 25.91
C ILE A 387 126.58 79.40 25.96
N LEU A 388 125.87 78.27 26.06
CA LEU A 388 126.41 76.90 26.11
C LEU A 388 126.39 76.17 24.75
N TYR A 389 125.62 76.63 23.77
CA TYR A 389 125.36 76.04 22.45
C TYR A 389 126.36 76.57 21.44
N THR A 390 126.87 77.79 21.62
CA THR A 390 128.14 78.21 21.01
C THR A 390 129.33 77.32 21.45
N ILE A 391 129.23 76.64 22.61
CA ILE A 391 130.23 75.70 23.13
C ILE A 391 129.91 74.24 22.71
N GLN A 392 128.64 73.84 22.64
CA GLN A 392 128.20 72.47 22.33
C GLN A 392 127.89 72.20 20.84
N GLN A 393 127.75 73.23 20.00
CA GLN A 393 127.64 73.06 18.54
C GLN A 393 128.94 72.57 17.90
N LYS A 394 130.06 72.60 18.65
CA LYS A 394 131.31 71.89 18.32
C LYS A 394 131.33 70.41 18.75
N VAL A 395 130.32 69.96 19.51
CA VAL A 395 130.24 68.60 20.10
C VAL A 395 129.12 67.76 19.47
N LEU A 396 128.13 68.39 18.82
CA LEU A 396 127.03 67.69 18.14
C LEU A 396 127.32 67.30 16.69
N ASP A 397 128.44 67.75 16.10
CA ASP A 397 129.00 67.19 14.87
C ASP A 397 129.52 65.74 15.07
N SER A 398 129.51 65.20 16.30
CA SER A 398 130.10 63.88 16.63
C SER A 398 129.13 62.80 17.17
N GLN A 399 127.79 62.95 17.11
CA GLN A 399 126.86 61.95 17.69
C GLN A 399 125.62 61.58 16.86
N GLY A 400 125.73 61.54 15.53
CA GLY A 400 124.63 61.17 14.61
C GLY A 400 124.27 59.67 14.50
N ASN A 401 124.94 58.75 15.21
CA ASN A 401 124.81 57.30 14.95
C ASN A 401 124.12 56.48 16.06
N ARG A 402 123.33 57.11 16.96
CA ARG A 402 122.64 56.39 18.06
C ARG A 402 121.12 56.21 17.89
N ASP A 403 120.48 56.92 16.98
CA ASP A 403 119.02 56.87 16.80
C ASP A 403 118.54 55.73 15.88
N GLU A 404 119.43 55.17 15.04
CA GLU A 404 119.11 54.05 14.16
C GLU A 404 118.85 52.73 14.93
N MET A 405 119.38 52.58 16.15
CA MET A 405 119.19 51.37 16.96
C MET A 405 117.84 51.30 17.71
N ARG A 406 117.13 52.43 17.88
CA ARG A 406 115.80 52.44 18.52
C ARG A 406 114.69 51.98 17.58
N TYR A 407 114.82 52.28 16.29
CA TYR A 407 113.81 51.96 15.27
C TYR A 407 113.66 50.45 15.01
N LEU A 408 114.71 49.65 15.30
CA LEU A 408 114.69 48.20 15.13
C LEU A 408 113.96 47.46 16.27
N MET A 409 113.91 48.00 17.49
CA MET A 409 113.25 47.33 18.63
C MET A 409 111.72 47.43 18.60
N GLU A 410 111.15 48.50 18.05
CA GLU A 410 109.69 48.67 17.94
C GLU A 410 109.06 47.77 16.87
N ARG A 411 109.82 47.46 15.81
CA ARG A 411 109.40 46.57 14.72
C ARG A 411 109.22 45.12 15.21
N GLU A 412 110.06 44.66 16.14
CA GLU A 412 110.02 43.28 16.65
C GLU A 412 108.84 43.03 17.61
N GLN A 413 108.41 44.04 18.38
CA GLN A 413 107.27 43.92 19.30
C GLN A 413 105.93 43.82 18.57
N LEU A 414 105.78 44.52 17.43
CA LEU A 414 104.59 44.44 16.59
C LEU A 414 104.45 43.06 15.91
N GLU A 415 105.55 42.46 15.48
CA GLU A 415 105.54 41.14 14.85
C GLU A 415 105.17 40.01 15.84
N ARG A 416 105.59 40.14 17.11
CA ARG A 416 105.20 39.19 18.17
C ARG A 416 103.70 39.23 18.48
N LYS A 417 103.10 40.42 18.57
CA LYS A 417 101.64 40.58 18.79
C LYS A 417 100.82 40.00 17.64
N TYR A 418 101.24 40.24 16.39
CA TYR A 418 100.53 39.69 15.22
C TYR A 418 100.51 38.14 15.21
N ARG A 419 101.62 37.50 15.60
CA ARG A 419 101.68 36.02 15.72
C ARG A 419 100.87 35.46 16.89
N GLU A 420 100.65 36.24 17.96
CA GLU A 420 99.79 35.85 19.08
C GLU A 420 98.31 35.95 18.70
N ASP A 421 97.90 37.01 18.00
CA ASP A 421 96.52 37.21 17.56
C ASP A 421 96.08 36.17 16.53
N GLU A 422 96.95 35.80 15.56
CA GLU A 422 96.66 34.71 14.62
C GLU A 422 96.43 33.36 15.31
N ARG A 423 97.17 33.08 16.39
CA ARG A 423 97.00 31.84 17.18
C ARG A 423 95.67 31.84 17.92
N VAL A 424 95.28 32.97 18.52
CA VAL A 424 94.01 33.11 19.23
C VAL A 424 92.82 33.01 18.27
N GLU A 425 92.89 33.61 17.08
CA GLU A 425 91.84 33.48 16.07
C GLU A 425 91.72 32.06 15.52
N ALA A 426 92.85 31.39 15.26
CA ALA A 426 92.85 30.00 14.83
C ALA A 426 92.23 29.07 15.88
N GLU A 427 92.50 29.31 17.17
CA GLU A 427 91.89 28.54 18.26
C GLU A 427 90.39 28.82 18.41
N LYS A 428 89.96 30.07 18.27
CA LYS A 428 88.53 30.43 18.26
C LYS A 428 87.77 29.75 17.12
N ARG A 429 88.34 29.72 15.90
CA ARG A 429 87.73 29.03 14.75
C ARG A 429 87.57 27.53 15.02
N ARG A 430 88.61 26.87 15.57
CA ARG A 430 88.54 25.45 15.96
C ARG A 430 87.46 25.18 17.01
N ARG A 431 87.32 26.04 18.03
CA ARG A 431 86.29 25.90 19.07
C ARG A 431 84.88 26.08 18.50
N MET A 432 84.68 27.02 17.57
CA MET A 432 83.40 27.24 16.90
C MET A 432 83.01 26.06 16.00
N GLU A 433 83.96 25.51 15.25
CA GLU A 433 83.72 24.32 14.41
C GLU A 433 83.37 23.08 15.24
N LEU A 434 84.03 22.88 16.38
CA LEU A 434 83.71 21.80 17.32
C LEU A 434 82.29 21.95 17.87
N LYS A 435 81.91 23.15 18.35
CA LYS A 435 80.55 23.42 18.83
C LYS A 435 79.49 23.17 17.75
N LEU A 436 79.70 23.67 16.54
CA LEU A 436 78.78 23.44 15.41
C LEU A 436 78.61 21.94 15.09
N ARG A 437 79.68 21.14 15.22
CA ARG A 437 79.60 19.68 15.04
C ARG A 437 78.85 19.00 16.18
N ASP A 438 78.99 19.48 17.42
CA ASP A 438 78.28 18.94 18.57
C ASP A 438 76.79 19.27 18.52
N ASP A 439 76.44 20.53 18.22
CA ASP A 439 75.05 20.98 18.05
C ASP A 439 74.36 20.22 16.91
N ARG A 440 75.05 20.02 15.78
CA ARG A 440 74.52 19.23 14.66
C ARG A 440 74.29 17.76 15.05
N ARG A 441 75.17 17.18 15.87
CA ARG A 441 75.00 15.82 16.39
C ARG A 441 73.82 15.72 17.36
N GLN A 442 73.63 16.71 18.22
CA GLN A 442 72.49 16.77 19.13
C GLN A 442 71.18 16.93 18.36
N GLN A 443 71.12 17.85 17.39
CA GLN A 443 69.95 18.05 16.53
C GLN A 443 69.57 16.78 15.77
N ILE A 444 70.55 16.03 15.24
CA ILE A 444 70.28 14.74 14.56
C ILE A 444 69.71 13.73 15.56
N LYS A 445 70.26 13.63 16.77
CA LYS A 445 69.74 12.71 17.81
C LYS A 445 68.30 13.06 18.21
N GLU A 446 68.02 14.32 18.49
CA GLU A 446 66.66 14.79 18.83
C GLU A 446 65.67 14.51 17.69
N GLN A 447 66.07 14.71 16.43
CA GLN A 447 65.24 14.35 15.28
C GLN A 447 65.00 12.85 15.16
N HIS A 448 65.98 12.01 15.49
CA HIS A 448 65.82 10.56 15.50
C HIS A 448 64.88 10.11 16.63
N GLU A 449 65.01 10.68 17.83
CA GLU A 449 64.13 10.39 18.97
C GLU A 449 62.69 10.84 18.69
N ALA A 450 62.50 12.05 18.15
CA ALA A 450 61.18 12.55 17.77
C ALA A 450 60.51 11.67 16.70
N LYS A 451 61.28 11.21 15.69
CA LYS A 451 60.77 10.27 14.67
C LYS A 451 60.43 8.91 15.27
N ALA A 452 61.26 8.38 16.17
CA ALA A 452 60.99 7.11 16.84
C ALA A 452 59.69 7.18 17.66
N CYS A 453 59.49 8.24 18.45
CA CYS A 453 58.25 8.46 19.19
C CYS A 453 57.03 8.63 18.26
N PHE A 454 57.19 9.29 17.11
CA PHE A 454 56.12 9.43 16.13
C PHE A 454 55.70 8.09 15.52
N TYR A 455 56.67 7.26 15.11
CA TYR A 455 56.38 5.94 14.56
C TYR A 455 55.76 5.01 15.59
N GLN A 456 56.23 5.04 16.84
CA GLN A 456 55.64 4.25 17.91
C GLN A 456 54.18 4.64 18.18
N LYS A 457 53.87 5.94 18.23
CA LYS A 457 52.47 6.41 18.35
C LYS A 457 51.59 5.96 17.18
N GLN A 458 52.10 6.04 15.95
CA GLN A 458 51.40 5.57 14.76
C GLN A 458 51.14 4.05 14.82
N GLU A 459 52.11 3.26 15.29
CA GLU A 459 51.94 1.82 15.48
C GLU A 459 50.87 1.51 16.53
N ASP A 460 50.86 2.22 17.66
CA ASP A 460 49.85 2.08 18.70
C ASP A 460 48.44 2.46 18.19
N GLU A 461 48.32 3.56 17.43
CA GLU A 461 47.06 3.98 16.78
C GLU A 461 46.58 2.93 15.77
N LEU A 462 47.48 2.38 14.95
CA LEU A 462 47.15 1.32 13.99
C LEU A 462 46.72 0.03 14.69
N GLN A 463 47.37 -0.35 15.79
CA GLN A 463 46.98 -1.51 16.60
C GLN A 463 45.60 -1.31 17.24
N MET A 464 45.33 -0.10 17.76
CA MET A 464 44.02 0.26 18.29
C MET A 464 42.92 0.19 17.21
N LEU A 465 43.17 0.71 16.02
CA LEU A 465 42.25 0.61 14.88
C LEU A 465 42.04 -0.83 14.42
N ALA A 466 43.09 -1.65 14.40
CA ALA A 466 43.00 -3.07 14.08
C ALA A 466 42.15 -3.83 15.12
N ALA A 467 42.34 -3.56 16.41
CA ALA A 467 41.54 -4.13 17.48
C ALA A 467 40.06 -3.71 17.39
N GLN A 468 39.79 -2.43 17.10
CA GLN A 468 38.42 -1.94 16.89
C GLN A 468 37.75 -2.61 15.68
N ARG A 469 38.47 -2.79 14.57
CA ARG A 469 37.97 -3.53 13.40
C ARG A 469 37.66 -4.98 13.73
N ALA A 470 38.54 -5.67 14.46
CA ALA A 470 38.31 -7.05 14.88
C ALA A 470 37.05 -7.18 15.76
N ILE A 471 36.85 -6.25 16.72
CA ILE A 471 35.63 -6.21 17.56
C ILE A 471 34.38 -5.96 16.70
N PHE A 472 34.47 -5.07 15.72
CA PHE A 472 33.36 -4.78 14.82
C PHE A 472 33.00 -5.98 13.93
N GLU A 473 34.00 -6.65 13.35
CA GLU A 473 33.81 -7.87 12.56
C GLU A 473 33.20 -9.00 13.38
N GLU A 474 33.65 -9.21 14.63
CA GLU A 474 33.02 -10.17 15.53
C GLU A 474 31.55 -9.84 15.83
N ARG A 475 31.24 -8.56 16.03
CA ARG A 475 29.85 -8.12 16.26
C ARG A 475 28.99 -8.39 15.03
N GLN A 476 29.49 -8.08 13.84
CA GLN A 476 28.79 -8.38 12.58
C GLN A 476 28.57 -9.88 12.42
N LYS A 477 29.59 -10.72 12.64
CA LYS A 477 29.45 -12.19 12.60
C LYS A 477 28.37 -12.68 13.57
N LYS A 478 28.37 -12.19 14.82
CA LYS A 478 27.35 -12.54 15.83
C LYS A 478 25.94 -12.09 15.42
N GLU A 479 25.80 -10.94 14.75
CA GLU A 479 24.52 -10.46 14.24
C GLU A 479 24.03 -11.30 13.04
N GLU A 480 24.92 -11.64 12.11
CA GLU A 480 24.64 -12.53 11.00
C GLU A 480 24.25 -13.93 11.47
N GLU A 481 24.95 -14.49 12.47
CA GLU A 481 24.60 -15.75 13.11
C GLU A 481 23.21 -15.70 13.77
N LYS A 482 22.87 -14.61 14.46
CA LYS A 482 21.52 -14.41 15.02
C LYS A 482 20.47 -14.33 13.92
N LEU A 483 20.74 -13.61 12.83
CA LEU A 483 19.83 -13.49 11.70
C LEU A 483 19.63 -14.83 10.98
N THR A 484 20.71 -15.57 10.74
CA THR A 484 20.63 -16.90 10.12
C THR A 484 19.92 -17.91 11.02
N CYS A 485 20.16 -17.87 12.34
CA CYS A 485 19.43 -18.68 13.30
C CYS A 485 17.92 -18.35 13.28
N ARG A 486 17.55 -17.07 13.30
CA ARG A 486 16.14 -16.63 13.16
C ARG A 486 15.50 -17.07 11.84
N ARG A 487 16.25 -17.01 10.73
CA ARG A 487 15.76 -17.52 9.44
C ARG A 487 15.54 -19.03 9.49
N LYS A 488 16.47 -19.79 10.07
CA LYS A 488 16.35 -21.25 10.22
C LYS A 488 15.17 -21.64 11.09
N THR A 489 14.97 -20.98 12.24
CA THR A 489 13.83 -21.25 13.13
C THR A 489 12.50 -20.87 12.47
N PHE A 490 12.45 -19.76 11.74
CA PHE A 490 11.28 -19.38 10.96
C PHE A 490 10.98 -20.40 9.86
N HIS A 491 11.98 -20.82 9.08
CA HIS A 491 11.80 -21.86 8.06
C HIS A 491 11.32 -23.19 8.65
N ALA A 492 11.90 -23.62 9.79
CA ALA A 492 11.45 -24.82 10.49
C ALA A 492 10.00 -24.69 10.99
N SER A 493 9.61 -23.53 11.50
CA SER A 493 8.23 -23.25 11.93
C SER A 493 7.24 -23.29 10.76
N VAL A 494 7.59 -22.65 9.63
CA VAL A 494 6.76 -22.68 8.41
C VAL A 494 6.66 -24.10 7.85
N ALA A 495 7.77 -24.85 7.80
CA ALA A 495 7.76 -26.24 7.37
C ALA A 495 6.83 -27.09 8.24
N LYS A 496 6.90 -26.93 9.57
CA LYS A 496 6.01 -27.60 10.52
C LYS A 496 4.53 -27.22 10.29
N GLN A 497 4.24 -25.94 10.05
CA GLN A 497 2.86 -25.50 9.73
C GLN A 497 2.34 -26.12 8.43
N ILE A 498 3.19 -26.25 7.41
CA ILE A 498 2.83 -26.92 6.15
C ILE A 498 2.56 -28.40 6.40
N GLU A 499 3.43 -29.07 7.14
CA GLU A 499 3.27 -30.48 7.50
C GLU A 499 1.99 -30.73 8.32
N ASP A 500 1.73 -29.90 9.33
CA ASP A 500 0.51 -29.96 10.15
C ASP A 500 -0.75 -29.75 9.31
N ARG A 501 -0.70 -28.83 8.34
CA ARG A 501 -1.81 -28.57 7.41
C ARG A 501 -2.03 -29.70 6.42
N GLU A 502 -0.98 -30.28 5.87
CA GLU A 502 -1.02 -31.49 5.03
C GLU A 502 -1.59 -32.68 5.82
N LYS A 503 -1.15 -32.88 7.06
CA LYS A 503 -1.66 -33.92 7.95
C LYS A 503 -3.14 -33.73 8.28
N ALA A 504 -3.57 -32.51 8.55
CA ALA A 504 -4.98 -32.18 8.74
C ALA A 504 -5.81 -32.43 7.47
N ARG A 505 -5.26 -32.11 6.29
CA ARG A 505 -5.91 -32.42 5.00
C ARG A 505 -6.06 -33.93 4.79
N ARG A 506 -5.03 -34.72 5.08
CA ARG A 506 -5.11 -36.19 4.99
C ARG A 506 -6.18 -36.77 5.93
N ARG A 507 -6.23 -36.30 7.18
CA ARG A 507 -7.28 -36.70 8.14
C ARG A 507 -8.70 -36.39 7.62
N ARG A 508 -8.91 -35.21 7.02
CA ARG A 508 -10.21 -34.87 6.42
C ARG A 508 -10.58 -35.80 5.27
N ILE A 509 -9.63 -36.12 4.40
CA ILE A 509 -9.85 -37.07 3.30
C ILE A 509 -10.14 -38.48 3.85
N GLU A 510 -9.43 -38.91 4.89
CA GLU A 510 -9.69 -40.19 5.58
C GLU A 510 -11.09 -40.20 6.23
N GLU A 511 -11.50 -39.12 6.89
CA GLU A 511 -12.84 -38.96 7.44
C GLU A 511 -13.93 -38.96 6.35
N GLU A 512 -13.72 -38.24 5.25
CA GLU A 512 -14.61 -38.26 4.08
C GLU A 512 -14.73 -39.66 3.48
N ASN A 513 -13.61 -40.38 3.34
CA ASN A 513 -13.60 -41.76 2.88
C ASN A 513 -14.33 -42.70 3.85
N LEU A 514 -14.15 -42.52 5.16
CA LEU A 514 -14.88 -43.29 6.18
C LEU A 514 -16.39 -43.01 6.13
N VAL A 515 -16.80 -41.76 5.90
CA VAL A 515 -18.21 -41.39 5.71
C VAL A 515 -18.77 -42.03 4.44
N LEU A 516 -18.01 -42.01 3.34
CA LEU A 516 -18.39 -42.67 2.08
C LEU A 516 -18.51 -44.19 2.24
N GLU A 517 -17.56 -44.84 2.93
CA GLU A 517 -17.62 -46.28 3.22
C GLU A 517 -18.81 -46.62 4.12
N ARG A 518 -19.09 -45.84 5.18
CA ARG A 518 -20.30 -46.01 5.99
C ARG A 518 -21.58 -45.85 5.17
N ALA A 519 -21.64 -44.87 4.27
CA ALA A 519 -22.78 -44.68 3.38
C ALA A 519 -22.93 -45.83 2.38
N ARG A 520 -21.82 -46.40 1.90
CA ARG A 520 -21.82 -47.61 1.04
C ARG A 520 -22.34 -48.82 1.80
N LEU A 521 -21.90 -49.04 3.04
CA LEU A 521 -22.38 -50.13 3.89
C LEU A 521 -23.86 -49.99 4.20
N SER A 522 -24.32 -48.81 4.62
CA SER A 522 -25.75 -48.56 4.89
C SER A 522 -26.63 -48.75 3.65
N ASN A 523 -26.14 -48.37 2.46
CA ASN A 523 -26.85 -48.64 1.20
C ASN A 523 -26.87 -50.14 0.86
N ARG A 524 -25.82 -50.90 1.19
CA ARG A 524 -25.81 -52.36 1.03
C ARG A 524 -26.82 -53.01 1.97
N GLU A 525 -26.82 -52.66 3.25
CA GLU A 525 -27.80 -53.15 4.24
C GLU A 525 -29.23 -52.86 3.79
N ARG A 526 -29.52 -51.63 3.35
CA ARG A 526 -30.83 -51.27 2.80
C ARG A 526 -31.18 -52.10 1.55
N GLN A 527 -30.22 -52.41 0.70
CA GLN A 527 -30.45 -53.23 -0.49
C GLN A 527 -30.71 -54.70 -0.11
N GLU A 528 -30.05 -55.21 0.92
CA GLU A 528 -30.31 -56.54 1.51
C GLU A 528 -31.71 -56.59 2.15
N GLU A 529 -32.12 -55.54 2.88
CA GLU A 529 -33.49 -55.40 3.39
C GLU A 529 -34.54 -55.38 2.26
N ILE A 530 -34.29 -54.64 1.18
CA ILE A 530 -35.17 -54.62 0.01
C ILE A 530 -35.22 -56.01 -0.64
N ASN A 531 -34.07 -56.66 -0.82
CA ASN A 531 -33.98 -57.99 -1.42
C ASN A 531 -34.71 -59.03 -0.55
N THR A 532 -34.59 -58.97 0.78
CA THR A 532 -35.33 -59.86 1.70
C THR A 532 -36.85 -59.63 1.60
N VAL A 533 -37.33 -58.38 1.59
CA VAL A 533 -38.75 -58.07 1.37
C VAL A 533 -39.24 -58.59 0.01
N ILE A 534 -38.47 -58.41 -1.05
CA ILE A 534 -38.80 -58.93 -2.39
C ILE A 534 -38.87 -60.46 -2.36
N THR A 535 -37.94 -61.15 -1.68
CA THR A 535 -37.98 -62.61 -1.57
C THR A 535 -39.20 -63.09 -0.78
N VAL A 536 -39.56 -62.42 0.32
CA VAL A 536 -40.76 -62.75 1.11
C VAL A 536 -42.02 -62.57 0.27
N GLN A 537 -42.13 -61.46 -0.48
CA GLN A 537 -43.27 -61.22 -1.38
C GLN A 537 -43.35 -62.22 -2.52
N LEU A 538 -42.22 -62.63 -3.09
CA LEU A 538 -42.18 -63.66 -4.13
C LEU A 538 -42.58 -65.04 -3.57
N ASP A 539 -42.19 -65.35 -2.33
CA ASP A 539 -42.59 -66.59 -1.63
C ASP A 539 -44.09 -66.56 -1.27
N GLU A 540 -44.64 -65.42 -0.85
CA GLU A 540 -46.08 -65.25 -0.62
C GLU A 540 -46.89 -65.41 -1.92
N LEU A 541 -46.40 -64.85 -3.03
CA LEU A 541 -47.01 -65.03 -4.35
C LEU A 541 -46.93 -66.48 -4.85
N ALA A 542 -45.87 -67.21 -4.49
CA ALA A 542 -45.74 -68.63 -4.80
C ALA A 542 -46.70 -69.50 -3.97
N ARG A 543 -46.95 -69.15 -2.70
CA ARG A 543 -47.87 -69.87 -1.80
C ARG A 543 -49.35 -69.61 -2.09
N THR A 544 -49.69 -68.44 -2.62
CA THR A 544 -51.08 -68.02 -2.89
C THR A 544 -51.60 -68.48 -4.26
N GLU A 545 -50.79 -69.15 -5.08
CA GLU A 545 -51.11 -69.66 -6.44
C GLU A 545 -51.73 -68.65 -7.41
N CYS A 546 -51.68 -67.35 -7.10
CA CYS A 546 -52.33 -66.30 -7.88
C CYS A 546 -51.59 -65.95 -9.19
N VAL A 547 -50.41 -66.52 -9.44
CA VAL A 547 -49.57 -66.22 -10.60
C VAL A 547 -49.01 -67.50 -11.23
N PRO A 548 -49.05 -67.65 -12.57
CA PRO A 548 -48.48 -68.82 -13.25
C PRO A 548 -46.98 -69.01 -12.97
N PRO A 549 -46.51 -70.26 -12.78
CA PRO A 549 -45.14 -70.56 -12.34
C PRO A 549 -44.05 -70.09 -13.33
N GLU A 550 -44.38 -70.00 -14.62
CA GLU A 550 -43.49 -69.48 -15.66
C GLU A 550 -43.16 -68.00 -15.46
N LYS A 551 -44.15 -67.18 -15.09
CA LYS A 551 -43.95 -65.75 -14.82
C LYS A 551 -43.20 -65.52 -13.52
N LEU A 552 -43.42 -66.38 -12.53
CA LEU A 552 -42.74 -66.35 -11.23
C LEU A 552 -41.24 -66.68 -11.36
N ARG A 553 -40.88 -67.67 -12.21
CA ARG A 553 -39.50 -67.96 -12.59
C ARG A 553 -38.79 -66.79 -13.28
N VAL A 554 -39.49 -66.06 -14.16
CA VAL A 554 -38.93 -64.88 -14.83
C VAL A 554 -38.67 -63.73 -13.85
N LEU A 555 -39.54 -63.54 -12.85
CA LEU A 555 -39.36 -62.53 -11.80
C LEU A 555 -38.20 -62.87 -10.87
N LEU A 556 -38.10 -64.12 -10.40
CA LEU A 556 -36.95 -64.62 -9.64
C LEU A 556 -35.63 -64.46 -10.41
N GLY A 557 -35.64 -64.79 -11.71
CA GLY A 557 -34.49 -64.60 -12.59
C GLY A 557 -34.11 -63.12 -12.80
N ARG A 558 -35.06 -62.18 -12.74
CA ARG A 558 -34.77 -60.74 -12.83
C ARG A 558 -34.15 -60.20 -11.54
N VAL A 559 -34.64 -60.62 -10.38
CA VAL A 559 -34.09 -60.21 -9.08
C VAL A 559 -32.65 -60.72 -8.91
N ALA A 560 -32.38 -61.99 -9.24
CA ALA A 560 -31.02 -62.56 -9.20
C ALA A 560 -30.02 -61.90 -10.17
N ASN A 561 -30.51 -61.27 -11.24
CA ASN A 561 -29.68 -60.57 -12.24
C ASN A 561 -29.52 -59.07 -11.95
N LEU A 562 -30.37 -58.47 -11.11
CA LEU A 562 -30.25 -57.07 -10.71
C LEU A 562 -29.02 -56.84 -9.82
N ASP A 563 -28.72 -57.80 -8.92
CA ASP A 563 -27.52 -57.76 -8.08
C ASP A 563 -26.22 -57.85 -8.91
N LYS A 564 -26.21 -58.67 -9.97
CA LYS A 564 -25.03 -58.85 -10.85
C LYS A 564 -24.80 -57.67 -11.80
N LYS A 565 -25.84 -56.97 -12.25
CA LYS A 565 -25.70 -55.83 -13.19
C LYS A 565 -25.21 -54.54 -12.54
N ARG A 566 -25.38 -54.36 -11.23
CA ARG A 566 -24.97 -53.12 -10.53
C ARG A 566 -23.53 -53.15 -10.01
N LEU A 567 -22.96 -54.33 -9.75
CA LEU A 567 -21.55 -54.48 -9.34
C LEU A 567 -20.54 -54.26 -10.48
N GLY A 568 -20.97 -54.30 -11.75
CA GLY A 568 -20.10 -54.13 -12.92
C GLY A 568 -20.00 -52.72 -13.51
N ARG A 569 -20.58 -51.71 -12.85
CA ARG A 569 -20.48 -50.29 -13.26
C ARG A 569 -20.24 -49.40 -12.04
N ILE A 570 -19.04 -49.48 -11.46
CA ILE A 570 -18.48 -48.45 -10.58
C ILE A 570 -17.03 -48.26 -10.97
#